data_AF-A0AAD7HM35-F1
#
_entry.id   AF-A0AAD7HM35-F1
#
_cell.length_a   1.000
_cell.length_b   1.000
_cell.length_c   1.000
_cell.angle_alpha   90.00
_cell.angle_beta   90.00
_cell.angle_gamma   90.00
#
_symmetry.space_group_name_H-M   'P 1'
#
loop_
_entity.id
_entity.type
_entity.pdbx_description
1 polymer ?
#
loop_
_entity_poly.entity_id
_entity_poly.type
_entity_poly.pdbx_seq_one_letter_code
_entity_poly.pdbx_strand_id
1 'polypeptide(L)' 'MLGLDEQGISGISADEMGLGKTLQTIAFCAHLRHERRSTRPFLVVCPLSVLHNWVEEFKRFALKVGFCLLY' A
#
# COMPACT_ATOMS: atom_id res chain seq x y z
N MET A 1 10.70 4.08 0.15
CA MET A 1 9.97 3.19 1.10
C MET A 1 10.81 1.99 1.52
N LEU A 2 11.30 1.14 0.60
CA LEU A 2 12.08 -0.06 0.95
C LEU A 2 13.32 0.21 1.83
N GLY A 3 14.13 1.19 1.49
CA GLY A 3 15.29 1.55 2.33
C GLY A 3 14.91 2.06 3.73
N LEU A 4 13.74 2.69 3.89
CA LEU A 4 13.25 3.10 5.21
C LEU A 4 12.80 1.89 6.03
N ASP A 5 12.10 0.94 5.40
CA ASP A 5 11.69 -0.34 6.01
C ASP A 5 12.89 -1.18 6.47
N GLU A 6 13.93 -1.29 5.64
CA GLU A 6 15.17 -2.02 5.97
C GLU A 6 15.90 -1.46 7.19
N GLN A 7 15.82 -0.14 7.39
CA GLN A 7 16.43 0.52 8.54
C GLN A 7 15.48 0.62 9.74
N GLY A 8 14.23 0.16 9.61
CA GLY A 8 13.20 0.28 10.65
C GLY A 8 12.76 1.72 10.92
N ILE A 9 12.90 2.61 9.94
CA ILE A 9 12.60 4.04 10.04
C ILE A 9 11.25 4.35 9.40
N SER A 10 10.46 5.21 10.03
CA SER A 10 9.21 5.75 9.45
C SER A 10 9.48 7.02 8.64
N GLY A 11 8.68 7.29 7.60
CA GLY A 11 8.85 8.47 6.77
C GLY A 11 7.54 9.01 6.20
N ILE A 12 7.59 10.26 5.74
CA ILE A 12 6.47 10.96 5.11
C ILE A 12 6.80 11.12 3.62
N SER A 13 5.92 10.65 2.74
CA SER A 13 5.94 11.03 1.32
C SER A 13 5.05 12.24 1.14
N ALA A 14 5.68 13.39 0.91
CA ALA A 14 5.03 14.69 0.72
C ALA A 14 5.09 15.16 -0.74
N ASP A 15 5.07 14.19 -1.67
CA ASP A 15 5.16 14.47 -3.10
C ASP A 15 3.87 15.12 -3.61
N GLU A 16 3.95 15.78 -4.77
CA GLU A 16 2.82 16.41 -5.45
C GLU A 16 1.62 15.45 -5.63
N MET A 17 0.40 16.01 -5.60
CA MET A 17 -0.82 15.24 -5.88
C MET A 17 -0.76 14.66 -7.30
N GLY A 18 -1.27 13.45 -7.49
CA GLY A 18 -1.28 12.79 -8.81
C GLY A 18 -0.04 11.95 -9.15
N LEU A 19 1.05 12.01 -8.37
CA LEU A 19 2.26 11.18 -8.60
C LEU A 19 2.11 9.68 -8.24
N GLY A 20 0.89 9.20 -8.01
CA GLY A 20 0.63 7.78 -7.80
C GLY A 20 1.01 7.23 -6.43
N LYS A 21 0.89 8.03 -5.35
CA LYS A 21 1.16 7.59 -3.97
C LYS A 21 0.39 6.31 -3.57
N THR A 22 -0.84 6.16 -4.06
CA THR A 22 -1.65 4.94 -3.89
C THR A 22 -0.95 3.72 -4.51
N LEU A 23 -0.55 3.82 -5.77
CA LEU A 23 0.15 2.75 -6.48
C LEU A 23 1.50 2.43 -5.82
N GLN A 24 2.26 3.44 -5.40
CA GLN A 24 3.51 3.23 -4.66
C GLN A 24 3.29 2.42 -3.37
N THR A 25 2.22 2.72 -2.62
CA THR A 25 1.86 2.01 -1.39
C THR A 25 1.46 0.56 -1.69
N ILE A 26 0.65 0.34 -2.73
CA ILE A 26 0.22 -1.00 -3.15
C ILE A 26 1.43 -1.83 -3.60
N ALA A 27 2.32 -1.26 -4.40
CA ALA A 27 3.54 -1.91 -4.87
C ALA A 27 4.45 -2.30 -3.68
N PHE A 28 4.57 -1.42 -2.69
CA PHE A 28 5.31 -1.70 -1.46
C PHE A 28 4.71 -2.88 -0.67
N CYS A 29 3.39 -2.90 -0.46
CA CYS A 29 2.71 -4.03 0.18
C CYS A 29 2.90 -5.34 -0.60
N ALA A 30 2.78 -5.29 -1.93
CA ALA A 30 2.95 -6.46 -2.79
C ALA A 30 4.38 -7.01 -2.73
N HIS A 31 5.39 -6.13 -2.78
CA HIS A 31 6.80 -6.52 -2.67
C HIS A 31 7.08 -7.21 -1.33
N LEU A 32 6.63 -6.63 -0.21
CA LEU A 32 6.81 -7.23 1.11
C LEU A 32 6.10 -8.58 1.26
N ARG A 33 4.92 -8.74 0.66
CA ARG A 33 4.17 -10.00 0.68
C ARG A 33 4.86 -11.08 -0.16
N HIS A 34 5.31 -10.75 -1.37
CA HIS A 34 5.81 -11.72 -2.34
C HIS A 34 7.30 -12.02 -2.19
N GLU A 35 8.13 -10.98 -2.11
CA GLU A 35 9.60 -11.15 -2.10
C GLU A 35 10.12 -11.43 -0.69
N ARG A 36 9.61 -10.71 0.31
CA ARG A 36 10.02 -10.91 1.72
C ARG A 36 9.19 -11.96 2.46
N ARG A 37 8.21 -12.57 1.78
CA ARG A 37 7.27 -13.56 2.36
C ARG A 37 6.65 -13.11 3.68
N SER A 38 6.46 -11.80 3.85
CA SER A 38 5.92 -11.25 5.09
C SER A 38 4.47 -11.68 5.26
N THR A 39 4.16 -12.31 6.40
CA THR A 39 2.79 -12.70 6.76
C THR A 39 2.05 -11.60 7.50
N ARG A 40 2.75 -10.55 7.94
CA ARG A 40 2.19 -9.46 8.74
C ARG A 40 1.04 -8.76 7.99
N PRO A 41 -0.06 -8.40 8.69
CA PRO A 41 -1.13 -7.62 8.08
C PRO A 41 -0.66 -6.17 7.81
N PHE A 42 -1.19 -5.57 6.75
CA PHE A 42 -1.02 -4.15 6.44
C PHE A 42 -2.33 -3.42 6.73
N LEU A 43 -2.25 -2.22 7.30
CA LEU A 43 -3.39 -1.34 7.51
C LEU A 43 -3.18 -0.06 6.70
N VAL A 44 -4.13 0.23 5.81
CA VAL A 44 -4.21 1.51 5.09
C VAL A 44 -5.41 2.26 5.62
N VAL A 45 -5.20 3.50 6.06
CA VAL A 45 -6.27 4.40 6.49
C VAL A 45 -6.41 5.49 5.43
N CYS A 46 -7.63 5.72 4.96
CA CYS A 46 -7.94 6.76 3.98
C CYS A 46 -9.35 7.33 4.22
N PRO A 47 -9.64 8.54 3.71
CA PRO A 47 -10.99 9.08 3.72
C PRO A 47 -11.98 8.16 2.99
N LEU A 48 -13.23 8.11 3.47
CA LEU A 48 -14.28 7.27 2.89
C LEU A 48 -14.49 7.54 1.39
N SER A 49 -14.33 8.79 0.96
CA SER A 49 -14.51 9.21 -0.44
C SER A 49 -13.53 8.57 -1.42
N VAL A 50 -12.37 8.10 -0.97
CA VAL A 50 -11.34 7.48 -1.82
C VAL A 50 -11.23 5.97 -1.61
N LEU A 51 -12.03 5.38 -0.72
CA LEU A 51 -11.97 3.95 -0.40
C LEU A 51 -12.22 3.08 -1.64
N HIS A 52 -13.20 3.45 -2.47
CA HIS A 52 -13.49 2.73 -3.72
C HIS A 52 -12.29 2.71 -4.67
N ASN A 53 -11.62 3.85 -4.82
CA ASN A 53 -10.42 3.96 -5.66
C ASN A 53 -9.31 3.03 -5.15
N TRP A 54 -9.10 2.94 -3.82
CA TRP A 54 -8.15 1.98 -3.25
C TRP A 54 -8.49 0.53 -3.59
N VAL A 55 -9.78 0.15 -3.51
CA VAL A 55 -10.23 -1.21 -3.86
C VAL A 55 -9.95 -1.53 -5.32
N GLU A 56 -10.27 -0.61 -6.24
CA GLU A 56 -10.03 -0.79 -7.67
C GLU A 56 -8.53 -0.92 -7.98
N GLU A 57 -7.72 -0.05 -7.38
CA GLU A 57 -6.26 -0.07 -7.56
C GLU A 57 -5.64 -1.37 -7.00
N PHE A 58 -6.09 -1.86 -5.84
CA PHE A 58 -5.64 -3.15 -5.30
C PHE A 58 -6.02 -4.31 -6.22
N LYS A 59 -7.26 -4.33 -6.73
CA LYS A 59 -7.70 -5.34 -7.70
C LYS A 59 -6.90 -5.26 -9.00
N ARG A 60 -6.56 -4.05 -9.46
CA ARG A 60 -5.82 -3.84 -10.70
C ARG A 60 -4.34 -4.22 -10.59
N PHE A 61 -3.68 -3.84 -9.51
CA PHE A 61 -2.21 -3.91 -9.40
C PHE A 61 -1.69 -4.99 -8.45
N ALA A 62 -2.51 -5.52 -7.54
CA ALA A 62 -2.09 -6.47 -6.52
C ALA A 62 -3.13 -7.58 -6.26
N LEU A 63 -3.66 -8.18 -7.33
CA LEU A 63 -4.75 -9.17 -7.28
C LEU A 63 -4.45 -10.41 -6.42
N LYS A 64 -3.17 -10.74 -6.20
CA LYS A 64 -2.72 -11.86 -5.36
C LYS A 64 -2.56 -11.49 -3.88
N VAL A 65 -2.68 -10.22 -3.52
CA VAL A 65 -2.62 -9.74 -2.14
C VAL A 65 -4.06 -9.65 -1.63
N GLY A 66 -4.44 -10.56 -0.73
CA GLY A 66 -5.74 -10.50 -0.07
C GLY A 66 -5.89 -9.20 0.73
N PHE A 67 -7.06 -8.56 0.63
CA PHE A 67 -7.41 -7.38 1.42
C PHE A 67 -8.81 -7.54 2.03
N CYS A 68 -9.03 -6.87 3.15
CA CYS A 68 -10.32 -6.79 3.83
C CYS A 68 -10.73 -5.32 3.92
N LEU A 69 -12.00 -5.04 3.72
CA LEU A 69 -12.56 -3.69 3.81
C LEU A 69 -13.27 -3.51 5.15
N LEU A 70 -12.96 -2.41 5.81
CA LEU A 70 -13.58 -2.00 7.06
C LEU A 70 -14.23 -0.62 6.82
N TYR A 71 -15.49 -0.48 7.23
CA TYR A 71 -16.29 0.74 7.13
C TYR A 71 -16.46 1.37 8.51
#